data_AF-A0AA95FBB6-F1
#
_entry.id   AF-A0AA95FBB6-F1
#
_cell.length_a   1.000
_cell.length_b   1.000
_cell.length_c   1.000
_cell.angle_alpha   90.00
_cell.angle_beta   90.00
_cell.angle_gamma   90.00
#
_symmetry.space_group_name_H-M   'P 1'
#
loop_
_entity.id
_entity.type
_entity.pdbx_description
1 polymer ?
#
loop_
_entity_poly.entity_id
_entity_poly.type
_entity_poly.pdbx_seq_one_letter_code
_entity_poly.pdbx_strand_id
1 'polypeptide(L)'
;MASWTYVGPLSFAVFAVPAEIDLTVVIKELEVLQRAHTVEVLDIELIARTDDGGVRREVFDDVSAAAAETDLLDDDDLAEIGRELAVGERALVVVYEDRSLAGVAGLVGGLGGRNVWSGGIDAADLDEESETGRGASS
;
A
#
# COMPACT_ATOMS: atom_id res chain seq x y z
N MET A 1 -10.80 26.03 -0.23
CA MET A 1 -10.27 25.46 -1.49
C MET A 1 -9.55 24.19 -1.11
N ALA A 2 -9.97 23.02 -1.61
CA ALA A 2 -9.17 21.82 -1.47
C ALA A 2 -7.83 22.10 -2.18
N SER A 3 -6.71 21.93 -1.50
CA SER A 3 -5.43 21.96 -2.20
C SER A 3 -5.43 20.79 -3.17
N TRP A 4 -5.00 21.04 -4.41
CA TRP A 4 -4.91 20.07 -5.49
C TRP A 4 -3.79 19.03 -5.26
N THR A 5 -3.56 18.63 -4.02
CA THR A 5 -2.43 17.79 -3.62
C THR A 5 -2.76 16.29 -3.70
N TYR A 6 -4.04 15.92 -3.62
CA TYR A 6 -4.50 14.53 -3.66
C TYR A 6 -5.72 14.43 -4.56
N VAL A 7 -5.64 13.58 -5.59
CA VAL A 7 -6.64 13.43 -6.66
C VAL A 7 -7.15 11.99 -6.80
N GLY A 8 -6.44 11.02 -6.23
CA GLY A 8 -6.77 9.59 -6.18
C GLY A 8 -7.12 9.07 -4.79
N PRO A 9 -7.59 7.81 -4.68
CA PRO A 9 -7.82 7.19 -3.38
C PRO A 9 -6.50 7.00 -2.64
N LEU A 10 -6.50 7.36 -1.36
CA LEU A 10 -5.44 7.03 -0.41
C LEU A 10 -5.67 5.61 0.11
N SER A 11 -4.62 4.81 0.13
CA SER A 11 -4.65 3.43 0.64
C SER A 11 -3.33 3.09 1.32
N PHE A 12 -3.33 1.99 2.06
CA PHE A 12 -2.11 1.36 2.54
C PHE A 12 -2.10 -0.11 2.12
N ALA A 13 -0.91 -0.65 1.96
CA ALA A 13 -0.68 -2.08 1.72
C ALA A 13 0.36 -2.60 2.71
N VAL A 14 0.11 -3.77 3.27
CA VAL A 14 0.98 -4.43 4.25
C VAL A 14 1.45 -5.75 3.67
N PHE A 15 2.77 -5.94 3.62
CA PHE A 15 3.39 -7.16 3.11
C PHE A 15 4.25 -7.80 4.20
N ALA A 16 3.82 -8.98 4.68
CA ALA A 16 4.65 -9.80 5.54
C ALA A 16 5.77 -10.48 4.72
N VAL A 17 7.00 -10.39 5.21
CA VAL A 17 8.19 -11.00 4.60
C VAL A 17 9.08 -11.63 5.68
N PRO A 18 9.86 -12.67 5.37
CA PRO A 18 10.88 -13.16 6.28
C PRO A 18 11.89 -12.07 6.63
N ALA A 19 12.30 -11.99 7.90
CA ALA A 19 13.11 -10.89 8.43
C ALA A 19 14.48 -10.74 7.74
N GLU A 20 15.04 -11.82 7.20
CA GLU A 20 16.34 -11.86 6.54
C GLU A 20 16.32 -11.40 5.08
N ILE A 21 15.14 -11.16 4.49
CA ILE A 21 15.03 -10.84 3.06
C ILE A 21 15.43 -9.39 2.80
N ASP A 22 16.40 -9.19 1.89
CA ASP A 22 16.76 -7.88 1.37
C ASP A 22 15.62 -7.26 0.55
N LEU A 23 15.14 -6.09 0.98
CA LEU A 23 14.05 -5.35 0.35
C LEU A 23 14.50 -4.39 -0.76
N THR A 24 15.79 -4.31 -1.08
CA THR A 24 16.34 -3.40 -2.10
C THR A 24 15.61 -3.51 -3.45
N VAL A 25 15.25 -4.72 -3.88
CA VAL A 25 14.51 -4.92 -5.14
C VAL A 25 13.09 -4.35 -5.05
N VAL A 26 12.42 -4.51 -3.91
CA VAL A 26 11.06 -4.00 -3.68
C VAL A 26 11.06 -2.47 -3.66
N ILE A 27 12.01 -1.86 -2.94
CA ILE A 27 12.16 -0.40 -2.87
C ILE A 27 12.39 0.19 -4.26
N LYS A 28 13.26 -0.42 -5.07
CA LYS A 28 13.49 0.01 -6.46
C LYS A 28 12.23 -0.06 -7.31
N GLU A 29 11.37 -1.07 -7.11
CA GLU A 29 10.11 -1.15 -7.84
C GLU A 29 9.14 -0.05 -7.42
N LEU A 30 9.05 0.26 -6.12
CA LEU A 30 8.26 1.40 -5.63
C LEU A 30 8.72 2.71 -6.27
N GLU A 31 10.04 2.93 -6.40
CA GLU A 31 10.56 4.09 -7.10
C GLU A 31 10.19 4.11 -8.60
N VAL A 32 10.17 2.95 -9.27
CA VAL A 32 9.74 2.84 -10.67
C VAL A 32 8.28 3.29 -10.80
N LEU A 33 7.41 2.81 -9.91
CA LEU A 33 5.99 3.18 -9.90
C LEU A 33 5.79 4.69 -9.64
N GLN A 34 6.57 5.27 -8.73
CA GLN A 34 6.55 6.72 -8.48
C GLN A 34 7.01 7.54 -9.70
N ARG A 35 8.11 7.13 -10.36
CA ARG A 35 8.60 7.79 -11.58
C ARG A 35 7.62 7.66 -12.75
N ALA A 36 6.85 6.58 -12.80
CA ALA A 36 5.78 6.41 -13.77
C ALA A 36 4.51 7.19 -13.44
N HIS A 37 4.45 7.86 -12.28
CA HIS A 37 3.28 8.54 -11.73
C HIS A 37 2.05 7.63 -11.57
N THR A 38 2.25 6.31 -11.44
CA THR A 38 1.17 5.35 -11.21
C THR A 38 0.70 5.40 -9.76
N VAL A 39 1.63 5.62 -8.83
CA VAL A 39 1.37 5.83 -7.41
C VAL A 39 2.19 7.01 -6.91
N GLU A 40 1.72 7.68 -5.87
CA GLU A 40 2.56 8.53 -5.03
C GLU A 40 2.74 7.83 -3.68
N VAL A 41 3.98 7.51 -3.31
CA VAL A 41 4.27 6.94 -1.99
C VAL A 41 4.31 8.10 -0.99
N LEU A 42 3.53 7.96 0.07
CA LEU A 42 3.37 8.97 1.11
C LEU A 42 4.10 8.59 2.38
N ASP A 43 4.09 7.29 2.69
CA ASP A 43 4.78 6.74 3.85
C ASP A 43 5.30 5.33 3.55
N ILE A 44 6.45 4.98 4.10
CA ILE A 44 6.94 3.61 4.14
C ILE A 44 7.41 3.30 5.56
N GLU A 45 6.86 2.25 6.14
CA GLU A 45 7.23 1.74 7.46
C GLU A 45 7.74 0.30 7.34
N LEU A 46 8.75 -0.05 8.14
CA LEU A 46 9.18 -1.43 8.32
C LEU A 46 8.99 -1.79 9.79
N ILE A 47 8.19 -2.81 10.08
CA ILE A 47 7.94 -3.21 11.47
C ILE A 47 8.21 -4.69 11.67
N ALA A 48 8.82 -5.02 12.80
CA ALA A 48 9.04 -6.40 13.22
C ALA A 48 8.30 -6.67 14.52
N ARG A 49 7.83 -7.91 14.67
CA ARG A 49 7.27 -8.38 15.94
C ARG A 49 8.38 -8.57 16.97
N THR A 50 8.16 -8.09 18.19
CA THR A 50 9.08 -8.30 19.31
C THR A 50 8.74 -9.58 20.08
N ASP A 51 9.73 -10.11 20.81
CA ASP A 51 9.56 -11.37 21.57
C ASP A 51 8.49 -11.30 22.67
N ASP A 52 8.20 -10.11 23.17
CA ASP A 52 7.13 -9.83 24.15
C ASP A 52 5.74 -9.64 23.50
N GLY A 53 5.64 -9.84 22.18
CA GLY A 53 4.40 -9.74 21.42
C GLY A 53 4.02 -8.32 21.02
N GLY A 54 4.90 -7.34 21.24
CA GLY A 54 4.78 -5.99 20.71
C GLY A 54 5.30 -5.85 19.27
N VAL A 55 5.45 -4.59 18.87
CA VAL A 55 6.03 -4.20 17.57
C VAL A 55 7.18 -3.24 17.75
N ARG A 56 8.14 -3.32 16.83
CA ARG A 56 9.27 -2.41 16.75
C ARG A 56 9.42 -1.95 15.30
N ARG A 57 9.46 -0.62 15.10
CA ARG A 57 9.89 -0.01 13.84
C ARG A 57 11.37 -0.34 13.58
N GLU A 58 11.66 -0.85 12.39
CA GLU A 58 13.00 -1.10 11.89
C GLU A 58 13.41 0.03 10.96
N VAL A 59 14.71 0.28 10.88
CA VAL A 59 15.27 1.34 10.03
C VAL A 59 15.61 0.76 8.67
N PHE A 60 15.29 1.50 7.61
CA PHE A 60 15.75 1.16 6.26
C PHE A 60 17.24 1.49 6.10
N ASP A 61 18.01 0.54 5.57
CA ASP A 61 19.37 0.81 5.10
C ASP A 61 19.37 1.67 3.82
N ASP A 62 18.26 1.65 3.07
CA ASP A 62 18.08 2.44 1.85
C ASP A 62 17.64 3.88 2.17
N VAL A 63 18.39 4.86 1.67
CA VAL A 63 18.17 6.28 1.95
C VAL A 63 16.86 6.79 1.35
N SER A 64 16.40 6.24 0.22
CA SER A 64 15.14 6.66 -0.40
C SER A 64 13.94 6.20 0.42
N ALA A 65 13.97 4.97 0.91
CA ALA A 65 12.94 4.43 1.79
C ALA A 65 12.93 5.14 3.15
N ALA A 66 14.10 5.35 3.75
CA ALA A 66 14.24 6.11 5.00
C ALA A 66 13.76 7.57 4.87
N ALA A 67 13.86 8.18 3.69
CA ALA A 67 13.35 9.53 3.44
C ALA A 67 11.83 9.58 3.21
N ALA A 68 11.21 8.43 2.93
CA ALA A 68 9.77 8.29 2.74
C ALA A 68 9.03 7.92 4.04
N GLU A 69 9.73 7.61 5.13
CA GLU A 69 9.17 7.39 6.47
C GLU A 69 8.66 8.73 7.04
N THR A 70 7.37 8.80 7.37
CA THR A 70 6.66 10.04 7.74
C THR A 70 5.71 9.89 8.92
N ASP A 71 5.66 8.72 9.56
CA ASP A 71 4.79 8.41 10.71
C ASP A 71 3.29 8.70 10.42
N LEU A 72 2.79 8.32 9.24
CA LEU A 72 1.36 8.48 8.95
C LEU A 72 0.50 7.46 9.70
N LEU A 73 1.08 6.31 10.06
CA LEU A 73 0.45 5.30 10.90
C LEU A 73 0.82 5.52 12.36
N ASP A 74 -0.18 5.45 13.23
CA ASP A 74 0.05 5.58 14.67
C ASP A 74 0.46 4.25 15.31
N ASP A 75 0.81 4.29 16.59
CA ASP A 75 1.27 3.09 17.31
C ASP A 75 0.18 2.01 17.44
N ASP A 76 -1.11 2.38 17.42
CA ASP A 76 -2.22 1.43 17.49
C ASP A 76 -2.38 0.69 16.16
N ASP A 77 -2.25 1.41 15.03
CA ASP A 77 -2.22 0.83 13.68
C ASP A 77 -1.09 -0.20 13.54
N LEU A 78 0.12 0.17 13.97
CA LEU A 78 1.27 -0.73 13.90
C LEU A 78 1.12 -1.94 14.83
N ALA A 79 0.55 -1.74 16.02
CA ALA A 79 0.26 -2.83 16.93
C ALA A 79 -0.80 -3.80 16.36
N GLU A 80 -1.72 -3.32 15.53
CA GLU A 80 -2.64 -4.17 14.78
C GLU A 80 -1.95 -5.00 13.71
N ILE A 81 -1.10 -4.38 12.90
CA ILE A 81 -0.32 -5.11 11.89
C ILE A 81 0.58 -6.16 12.55
N GLY A 82 1.23 -5.82 13.66
CA GLY A 82 2.12 -6.75 14.37
C GLY A 82 1.45 -7.98 14.96
N ARG A 83 0.14 -7.90 15.26
CA ARG A 83 -0.64 -9.04 15.74
C ARG A 83 -0.80 -10.12 14.66
N GLU A 84 -0.77 -9.73 13.39
CA GLU A 84 -0.90 -10.63 12.24
C GLU A 84 0.44 -11.24 11.80
N LEU A 85 1.58 -10.72 12.28
CA LEU A 85 2.90 -11.23 11.91
C LEU A 85 3.26 -12.54 12.63
N ALA A 86 3.82 -13.50 11.88
CA ALA A 86 4.42 -14.69 12.45
C ALA A 86 5.81 -14.42 13.05
N VAL A 87 6.30 -15.37 13.85
CA VAL A 87 7.67 -15.31 14.37
C VAL A 87 8.66 -15.42 13.21
N GLY A 88 9.63 -14.50 13.17
CA GLY A 88 10.62 -14.43 12.09
C GLY A 88 10.17 -13.60 10.89
N GLU A 89 8.99 -12.97 10.94
CA GLU A 89 8.52 -12.05 9.92
C GLU A 89 8.68 -10.58 10.34
N ARG A 90 8.69 -9.73 9.32
CA ARG A 90 8.51 -8.29 9.40
C ARG A 90 7.49 -7.84 8.34
N ALA A 91 6.83 -6.73 8.57
CA ALA A 91 5.92 -6.10 7.62
C ALA A 91 6.57 -4.89 6.96
N LEU A 92 6.56 -4.85 5.63
CA LEU A 92 6.70 -3.63 4.86
C LEU A 92 5.30 -3.02 4.70
N VAL A 93 5.11 -1.81 5.23
CA VAL A 93 3.87 -1.05 5.07
C VAL A 93 4.15 0.09 4.10
N VAL A 94 3.27 0.25 3.11
CA VAL A 94 3.35 1.33 2.12
C VAL A 94 2.03 2.08 2.14
N VAL A 95 2.06 3.35 2.56
CA VAL A 95 0.93 4.27 2.40
C VAL A 95 1.11 5.03 1.10
N TYR A 96 0.10 5.03 0.26
CA TYR A 96 0.20 5.58 -1.08
C TYR A 96 -1.11 6.20 -1.58
N GLU A 97 -0.98 7.12 -2.53
CA GLU A 97 -2.08 7.58 -3.38
C GLU A 97 -2.05 6.80 -4.71
N ASP A 98 -3.17 6.16 -5.07
CA ASP A 98 -3.32 5.57 -6.40
C ASP A 98 -3.60 6.66 -7.44
N ARG A 99 -2.69 6.81 -8.41
CA ARG A 99 -2.80 7.80 -9.49
C ARG A 99 -3.06 7.18 -10.86
N SER A 100 -3.34 5.88 -10.93
CA SER A 100 -3.58 5.13 -12.17
C SER A 100 -4.69 5.74 -13.04
N LEU A 101 -5.72 6.34 -12.41
CA LEU A 101 -6.84 6.99 -13.09
C LEU A 101 -6.74 8.52 -13.17
N ALA A 102 -5.64 9.13 -12.71
CA ALA A 102 -5.51 10.60 -12.68
C ALA A 102 -5.67 11.22 -14.08
N GLY A 103 -5.08 10.59 -15.11
CA GLY A 103 -5.24 11.02 -16.50
C GLY A 103 -6.68 10.94 -17.01
N VAL A 104 -7.38 9.85 -16.67
CA VAL A 104 -8.81 9.66 -17.02
C VAL A 104 -9.67 10.71 -16.30
N ALA A 105 -9.43 10.93 -15.01
CA ALA A 105 -10.13 11.94 -14.22
C ALA A 105 -9.92 13.35 -14.80
N GLY A 106 -8.69 13.68 -15.22
CA GLY A 106 -8.37 14.93 -15.90
C GLY A 106 -9.13 15.11 -17.22
N LEU A 107 -9.19 14.06 -18.06
CA LEU A 107 -9.94 14.09 -19.31
C LEU A 107 -11.45 14.25 -19.09
N VAL A 108 -12.03 13.47 -18.17
CA VAL A 108 -13.45 13.56 -17.82
C VAL A 108 -13.78 14.96 -17.28
N GLY A 109 -12.93 15.50 -16.41
CA GLY A 109 -13.05 16.87 -15.90
C GLY A 109 -12.95 17.94 -16.99
N GLY A 110 -12.02 17.78 -17.94
CA GLY A 110 -11.87 18.67 -19.09
C GLY A 110 -13.07 18.69 -20.02
N LEU A 111 -13.87 17.61 -20.03
CA LEU A 111 -15.15 17.51 -20.75
C LEU A 111 -16.35 18.01 -19.92
N GLY A 112 -16.13 18.54 -18.71
CA GLY A 112 -17.18 19.01 -17.81
C GLY A 112 -17.83 17.89 -16.97
N GLY A 113 -17.30 16.66 -17.04
CA GLY A 113 -17.67 15.56 -16.17
C GLY A 113 -17.04 15.68 -14.78
N ARG A 114 -17.39 14.74 -13.89
CA ARG A 114 -16.80 14.64 -12.56
C ARG A 114 -16.79 13.19 -12.09
N ASN A 115 -15.87 12.85 -11.19
CA ASN A 115 -15.99 11.61 -10.43
C ASN A 115 -17.27 11.66 -9.58
N VAL A 116 -18.05 10.58 -9.63
CA VAL A 116 -19.30 10.45 -8.87
C VAL A 116 -19.08 9.60 -7.62
N TRP A 117 -18.19 8.60 -7.72
CA TRP A 117 -17.85 7.67 -6.64
C TRP A 117 -16.47 7.04 -6.93
N SER A 118 -15.67 6.84 -5.88
CA SER A 118 -14.50 5.96 -5.82
C SER A 118 -14.51 5.16 -4.50
N GLY A 119 -13.90 3.96 -4.51
CA GLY A 119 -13.78 3.07 -3.36
C GLY A 119 -12.88 1.88 -3.70
N GLY A 120 -12.59 1.05 -2.70
CA GLY A 120 -11.86 -0.22 -2.87
C GLY A 120 -12.83 -1.40 -2.99
N ILE A 121 -12.36 -2.46 -3.64
CA ILE A 121 -12.95 -3.81 -3.56
C ILE A 121 -11.91 -4.68 -2.86
N ASP A 122 -12.32 -5.45 -1.85
CA ASP A 122 -11.40 -6.37 -1.18
C ASP A 122 -10.93 -7.43 -2.18
N ALA A 123 -9.63 -7.71 -2.22
CA ALA A 123 -9.10 -8.74 -3.10
C ALA A 123 -9.66 -10.13 -2.75
N ALA A 124 -9.95 -10.38 -1.47
CA ALA A 124 -10.57 -11.64 -1.03
C ALA A 124 -11.96 -11.85 -1.63
N ASP A 125 -12.71 -10.76 -1.90
CA ASP A 125 -14.03 -10.83 -2.54
C ASP A 125 -13.94 -11.26 -4.02
N LEU A 126 -12.77 -11.09 -4.66
CA LEU A 126 -12.56 -11.45 -6.07
C LEU A 126 -12.23 -12.94 -6.27
N ASP A 127 -11.65 -13.60 -5.26
CA ASP A 127 -11.27 -15.01 -5.35
C ASP A 127 -12.51 -15.94 -5.33
N GLU A 128 -13.57 -15.57 -4.60
CA GLU A 128 -14.82 -16.34 -4.50
C GLU A 128 -15.58 -16.43 -5.85
N GLU A 129 -15.46 -15.42 -6.72
CA GLU A 129 -16.09 -15.43 -8.05
C GLU A 129 -15.41 -16.41 -9.03
N SER A 130 -14.15 -16.79 -8.78
CA SER A 130 -13.38 -17.64 -9.70
C SER A 130 -13.73 -19.13 -9.61
N GLU A 131 -14.30 -19.59 -8.48
CA GLU A 131 -14.67 -20.99 -8.26
C GLU A 131 -16.09 -21.33 -8.77
N THR A 132 -17.01 -20.37 -8.77
CA THR A 132 -18.40 -20.59 -9.20
C THR A 132 -18.59 -20.67 -10.73
N GLY A 133 -17.59 -20.25 -11.52
CA GLY A 133 -17.62 -20.29 -12.99
C GLY A 133 -17.21 -21.62 -13.65
N ARG A 134 -16.63 -22.57 -12.91
CA ARG A 134 -16.13 -23.87 -13.47
C ARG A 134 -17.08 -25.06 -13.32
N GLY A 135 -18.26 -24.87 -12.70
CA GLY A 135 -19.21 -25.95 -12.40
C GLY A 135 -20.36 -26.17 -13.39
N ALA A 136 -20.47 -25.38 -14.46
CA ALA A 136 -21.60 -25.45 -15.39
C ALA A 136 -21.20 -26.00 -16.78
N SER A 137 -20.62 -27.19 -16.82
CA SER A 137 -20.69 -28.05 -18.00
C SER A 137 -20.59 -29.51 -17.59
N SER A 138 -21.73 -30.18 -17.52
CA SER A 138 -21.86 -31.65 -17.59
C SER A 138 -23.08 -31.97 -18.43
#